data_AF-A0A923ZAP9-F1
#
_entry.id   AF-A0A923ZAP9-F1
#
_cell.length_a   1.000
_cell.length_b   1.000
_cell.length_c   1.000
_cell.angle_alpha   90.00
_cell.angle_beta   90.00
_cell.angle_gamma   90.00
#
_symmetry.space_group_name_H-M   'P 1'
#
loop_
_entity.id
_entity.type
_entity.pdbx_description
1 polymer ?
#
loop_
_entity_poly.entity_id
_entity_poly.type
_entity_poly.pdbx_seq_one_letter_code
_entity_poly.pdbx_strand_id
1 'polypeptide(L)'
;MSAAPRLIRPATRQVRNRAFDSTSWDDFPMRSDDIVISTYPKCGTTWTQRIVGMMVFSSAAPFPVQDISPWPDFRMPPPGAMHAMAAGQMHRRFLKSHLPFDALPHFEGVKYIHVARDGRDAAMSFFNHKSNYTIESIARWIEISNSDPKFGDGDSYDFSPQDPAAHFAKWVDGPEDDQGDPAAGYFVMEK
;
A
#
# COMPACT_ATOMS: atom_id res chain seq x y z
N MET A 1 -8.51 -19.65 -17.64
CA MET A 1 -8.75 -18.52 -16.72
C MET A 1 -8.99 -19.11 -15.34
N SER A 2 -8.23 -18.70 -14.32
CA SER A 2 -8.49 -19.13 -12.94
C SER A 2 -9.86 -18.59 -12.52
N ALA A 3 -10.73 -19.43 -11.95
CA ALA A 3 -12.03 -18.99 -11.46
C ALA A 3 -11.83 -17.94 -10.34
N ALA A 4 -12.74 -16.97 -10.26
CA ALA A 4 -12.74 -16.01 -9.16
C ALA A 4 -12.80 -16.78 -7.83
N PRO A 5 -11.90 -16.51 -6.88
CA PRO A 5 -11.86 -17.27 -5.64
C PRO A 5 -13.05 -16.90 -4.77
N ARG A 6 -13.50 -17.87 -3.97
CA ARG A 6 -14.58 -17.67 -3.01
C ARG A 6 -14.11 -16.74 -1.89
N LEU A 7 -14.89 -15.71 -1.58
CA LEU A 7 -14.66 -14.85 -0.41
C LEU A 7 -14.89 -15.67 0.88
N ILE A 8 -13.88 -15.69 1.75
CA ILE A 8 -13.90 -16.36 3.07
C ILE A 8 -14.23 -15.38 4.18
N ARG A 9 -13.62 -14.19 4.14
CA ARG A 9 -13.87 -13.12 5.12
C ARG A 9 -13.91 -11.78 4.38
N PRO A 10 -15.01 -11.01 4.49
CA PRO A 10 -15.03 -9.64 4.00
C PRO A 10 -14.09 -8.76 4.84
N ALA A 11 -13.65 -7.64 4.29
CA ALA A 11 -13.05 -6.58 5.12
C ALA A 11 -14.08 -6.10 6.15
N THR A 12 -13.65 -5.91 7.40
CA THR A 12 -14.49 -5.42 8.51
C THR A 12 -14.35 -3.92 8.73
N ARG A 13 -13.38 -3.29 8.06
CA ARG A 13 -13.11 -1.85 8.12
C ARG A 13 -12.76 -1.33 6.74
N GLN A 14 -13.20 -0.12 6.41
CA GLN A 14 -12.68 0.62 5.26
C GLN A 14 -11.55 1.56 5.71
N VAL A 15 -10.50 1.64 4.93
CA VAL A 15 -9.37 2.56 5.15
C VAL A 15 -9.27 3.47 3.95
N ARG A 16 -9.44 4.77 4.18
CA ARG A 16 -9.24 5.81 3.17
C ARG A 16 -8.45 6.97 3.74
N ASN A 17 -7.26 7.15 3.19
CA ASN A 17 -6.30 8.20 3.51
C ASN A 17 -5.73 8.79 2.19
N ARG A 18 -4.90 9.84 2.22
CA ARG A 18 -4.33 10.50 1.03
C ARG A 18 -3.51 9.56 0.16
N ALA A 19 -2.93 8.51 0.73
CA ALA A 19 -2.14 7.51 0.00
C ALA A 19 -2.95 6.27 -0.43
N PHE A 20 -3.90 5.82 0.40
CA PHE A 20 -4.57 4.53 0.27
C PHE A 20 -6.10 4.61 0.26
N ASP A 21 -6.74 3.78 -0.56
CA ASP A 21 -8.20 3.54 -0.53
C ASP A 21 -8.47 2.03 -0.59
N SER A 22 -9.04 1.48 0.47
CA SER A 22 -9.32 0.04 0.56
C SER A 22 -10.44 -0.43 -0.35
N THR A 23 -11.32 0.47 -0.79
CA THR A 23 -12.45 0.12 -1.67
C THR A 23 -11.99 -0.39 -3.04
N SER A 24 -10.75 -0.07 -3.44
CA SER A 24 -10.10 -0.65 -4.63
C SER A 24 -9.99 -2.17 -4.62
N TRP A 25 -10.17 -2.83 -3.47
CA TRP A 25 -10.16 -4.29 -3.35
C TRP A 25 -11.55 -4.92 -3.54
N ASP A 26 -12.63 -4.15 -3.47
CA ASP A 26 -14.01 -4.67 -3.52
C ASP A 26 -14.34 -5.30 -4.87
N ASP A 27 -13.80 -4.76 -5.96
CA ASP A 27 -13.99 -5.23 -7.33
C ASP A 27 -12.69 -5.74 -8.00
N PHE A 28 -11.60 -5.83 -7.24
CA PHE A 28 -10.32 -6.26 -7.80
C PHE A 28 -10.42 -7.70 -8.31
N PRO A 29 -10.00 -7.99 -9.56
CA PRO A 29 -10.21 -9.30 -10.19
C PRO A 29 -9.21 -10.33 -9.64
N MET A 30 -9.44 -10.80 -8.42
CA MET A 30 -8.62 -11.79 -7.71
C MET A 30 -8.59 -13.15 -8.44
N ARG A 31 -7.46 -13.86 -8.32
CA ARG A 31 -7.28 -15.25 -8.75
C ARG A 31 -7.04 -16.12 -7.52
N SER A 32 -7.49 -17.37 -7.58
CA SER A 32 -7.36 -18.32 -6.47
C SER A 32 -5.93 -18.67 -6.07
N ASP A 33 -4.94 -18.34 -6.90
CA ASP A 33 -3.52 -18.58 -6.64
C ASP A 33 -2.73 -17.30 -6.34
N ASP A 34 -3.37 -16.13 -6.23
CA ASP A 34 -2.68 -14.88 -5.91
C ASP A 34 -1.93 -14.94 -4.58
N ILE A 35 -0.90 -14.10 -4.47
CA ILE A 35 -0.15 -13.85 -3.24
C ILE A 35 -0.28 -12.38 -2.90
N VAL A 36 -0.88 -12.03 -1.76
CA VAL A 36 -0.95 -10.65 -1.26
C VAL A 36 0.17 -10.43 -0.27
N ILE A 37 1.05 -9.48 -0.54
CA ILE A 37 2.12 -9.05 0.37
C ILE A 37 1.64 -7.75 1.03
N SER A 38 1.17 -7.84 2.27
CA SER A 38 0.70 -6.69 3.03
C SER A 38 1.63 -6.36 4.19
N THR A 39 2.06 -5.12 4.29
CA THR A 39 3.01 -4.67 5.33
C THR A 39 2.66 -3.25 5.72
N TYR A 40 2.94 -2.78 6.94
CA TYR A 40 3.06 -1.34 7.13
C TYR A 40 4.14 -0.76 6.20
N PRO A 41 4.00 0.47 5.68
CA PRO A 41 5.05 1.09 4.86
C PRO A 41 6.43 0.98 5.52
N LYS A 42 7.43 0.62 4.72
CA LYS A 42 8.84 0.53 5.16
C LYS A 42 9.19 -0.66 6.07
N CYS A 43 8.29 -1.64 6.19
CA CYS A 43 8.54 -2.94 6.83
C CYS A 43 9.05 -4.03 5.85
N GLY A 44 9.77 -3.65 4.79
CA GLY A 44 10.45 -4.62 3.91
C GLY A 44 9.64 -5.16 2.71
N THR A 45 8.56 -4.51 2.31
CA THR A 45 7.69 -4.94 1.19
C THR A 45 8.46 -5.26 -0.10
N THR A 46 9.35 -4.37 -0.53
CA THR A 46 10.18 -4.55 -1.74
C THR A 46 11.08 -5.78 -1.65
N TRP A 47 11.63 -6.05 -0.47
CA TRP A 47 12.47 -7.21 -0.23
C TRP A 47 11.65 -8.50 -0.33
N THR A 48 10.48 -8.53 0.31
CA THR A 48 9.54 -9.66 0.23
C THR A 48 9.02 -9.88 -1.19
N GLN A 49 8.67 -8.82 -1.93
CA GLN A 49 8.28 -8.89 -3.34
C GLN A 49 9.37 -9.53 -4.20
N ARG A 50 10.65 -9.22 -3.92
CA ARG A 50 11.78 -9.85 -4.63
C ARG A 50 11.91 -11.33 -4.29
N ILE A 51 11.83 -11.71 -3.02
CA ILE A 51 11.88 -13.12 -2.59
C ILE A 51 10.74 -13.92 -3.25
N VAL A 52 9.51 -13.41 -3.17
CA VAL A 52 8.33 -14.04 -3.76
C VAL A 52 8.45 -14.13 -5.28
N GLY A 53 8.84 -13.04 -5.94
CA GLY A 53 9.01 -13.04 -7.39
C GLY A 53 10.09 -14.02 -7.86
N MET A 54 11.22 -14.16 -7.14
CA MET A 54 12.23 -15.18 -7.47
C MET A 54 11.67 -16.60 -7.41
N MET A 55 10.80 -16.89 -6.42
CA MET A 55 10.14 -18.20 -6.33
C MET A 55 9.10 -18.40 -7.44
N VAL A 56 8.31 -17.36 -7.76
CA VAL A 56 7.30 -17.41 -8.82
C VAL A 56 7.95 -17.62 -10.20
N PHE A 57 9.04 -16.91 -10.48
CA PHE A 57 9.74 -17.00 -11.77
C PHE A 57 10.81 -18.09 -11.81
N SER A 58 11.10 -18.74 -10.67
CA SER A 58 12.22 -19.67 -10.52
C SER A 58 13.54 -19.10 -11.05
N SER A 59 13.78 -17.81 -10.79
CA SER A 59 14.91 -17.07 -11.34
C SER A 59 15.37 -15.97 -10.38
N ALA A 60 16.69 -15.83 -10.23
CA ALA A 60 17.31 -14.75 -9.45
C ALA A 60 17.53 -13.46 -10.25
N ALA A 61 17.11 -13.43 -11.52
CA ALA A 61 17.30 -12.27 -12.38
C ALA A 61 16.64 -11.00 -11.78
N PRO A 62 17.25 -9.81 -11.96
CA PRO A 62 16.62 -8.57 -11.57
C PRO A 62 15.36 -8.29 -12.39
N PHE A 63 14.35 -7.74 -11.73
CA PHE A 63 13.11 -7.28 -12.36
C PHE A 63 12.56 -6.05 -11.63
N PRO A 64 11.88 -5.14 -12.33
CA PRO A 64 11.29 -3.95 -11.72
C PRO A 64 10.02 -4.34 -10.95
N VAL A 65 10.10 -4.44 -9.61
CA VAL A 65 8.97 -4.88 -8.77
C VAL A 65 7.70 -4.04 -8.95
N GLN A 66 7.85 -2.75 -9.23
CA GLN A 66 6.74 -1.80 -9.39
C GLN A 66 5.92 -2.11 -10.64
N ASP A 67 6.54 -2.69 -11.67
CA ASP A 67 5.88 -2.94 -12.95
C ASP A 67 5.15 -4.29 -12.98
N ILE A 68 5.39 -5.13 -11.96
CA ILE A 68 4.91 -6.51 -11.91
C ILE A 68 4.18 -6.88 -10.62
N SER A 69 4.13 -5.99 -9.63
CA SER A 69 3.42 -6.24 -8.38
C SER A 69 2.33 -5.19 -8.21
N PRO A 70 1.12 -5.46 -8.75
CA PRO A 70 0.00 -4.52 -8.64
C PRO A 70 -0.27 -4.14 -7.19
N TRP A 71 -0.55 -2.86 -6.96
CA TRP A 71 -0.83 -2.29 -5.64
C TRP A 71 -2.21 -1.64 -5.63
N PRO A 72 -3.30 -2.42 -5.48
CA PRO A 72 -4.67 -1.96 -5.71
C PRO A 72 -5.09 -0.77 -4.83
N ASP A 73 -4.71 -0.77 -3.55
CA ASP A 73 -5.07 0.29 -2.62
C ASP A 73 -4.31 1.60 -2.83
N PHE A 74 -3.28 1.66 -3.68
CA PHE A 74 -2.48 2.87 -3.85
C PHE A 74 -3.17 3.89 -4.76
N ARG A 75 -3.34 5.11 -4.28
CA ARG A 75 -4.07 6.18 -4.99
C ARG A 75 -3.25 6.92 -6.05
N MET A 76 -1.92 6.78 -6.06
CA MET A 76 -1.06 7.53 -6.98
C MET A 76 -1.31 7.20 -8.47
N PRO A 77 -1.35 5.91 -8.87
CA PRO A 77 -1.61 5.54 -10.25
C PRO A 77 -3.04 5.95 -10.66
N PRO A 78 -3.30 6.20 -11.96
CA PRO A 78 -4.64 6.47 -12.43
C PRO A 78 -5.63 5.36 -12.06
N PRO A 79 -6.93 5.67 -11.83
CA PRO A 79 -7.95 4.67 -11.60
C PRO A 79 -7.93 3.57 -12.67
N GLY A 80 -8.05 2.31 -12.24
CA GLY A 80 -8.02 1.13 -13.13
C GLY A 80 -6.63 0.69 -13.61
N ALA A 81 -5.56 1.45 -13.36
CA ALA A 81 -4.20 1.05 -13.77
C ALA A 81 -3.76 -0.29 -13.15
N MET A 82 -4.13 -0.53 -11.89
CA MET A 82 -3.80 -1.78 -11.19
C MET A 82 -4.59 -2.97 -11.73
N HIS A 83 -5.87 -2.78 -12.10
CA HIS A 83 -6.68 -3.81 -12.77
C HIS A 83 -6.09 -4.17 -14.13
N ALA A 84 -5.70 -3.16 -14.93
CA ALA A 84 -5.06 -3.38 -16.23
C ALA A 84 -3.74 -4.14 -16.11
N MET A 85 -2.88 -3.73 -15.16
CA MET A 85 -1.63 -4.44 -14.86
C MET A 85 -1.89 -5.89 -14.48
N ALA A 86 -2.82 -6.14 -13.56
CA ALA A 86 -3.15 -7.47 -13.08
C ALA A 86 -3.81 -8.36 -14.16
N ALA A 87 -4.53 -7.77 -15.11
CA ALA A 87 -5.12 -8.46 -16.26
C ALA A 87 -4.06 -8.92 -17.27
N GLY A 88 -3.01 -8.12 -17.49
CA GLY A 88 -1.92 -8.44 -18.42
C GLY A 88 -0.95 -9.53 -17.94
N GLN A 89 -1.05 -9.97 -16.69
CA GLN A 89 -0.10 -10.93 -16.12
C GLN A 89 -0.50 -12.39 -16.38
N MET A 90 0.42 -13.14 -16.98
CA MET A 90 0.26 -14.57 -17.28
C MET A 90 0.91 -15.49 -16.24
N HIS A 91 1.79 -14.96 -15.39
CA HIS A 91 2.37 -15.69 -14.27
C HIS A 91 1.44 -15.66 -13.05
N ARG A 92 1.76 -16.48 -12.04
CA ARG A 92 1.15 -16.38 -10.72
C ARG A 92 1.41 -14.99 -10.14
N ARG A 93 0.38 -14.25 -9.76
CA ARG A 93 0.54 -12.84 -9.36
C ARG A 93 0.95 -12.73 -7.90
N PHE A 94 1.73 -11.70 -7.61
CA PHE A 94 2.01 -11.25 -6.25
C PHE A 94 1.71 -9.77 -6.15
N LEU A 95 0.74 -9.43 -5.31
CA LEU A 95 0.15 -8.12 -5.14
C LEU A 95 0.76 -7.43 -3.92
N LYS A 96 0.79 -6.11 -3.92
CA LYS A 96 1.23 -5.28 -2.81
C LYS A 96 0.02 -4.67 -2.10
N SER A 97 0.09 -4.56 -0.78
CA SER A 97 -0.79 -3.72 0.00
C SER A 97 -0.06 -3.07 1.18
N HIS A 98 -0.58 -1.94 1.63
CA HIS A 98 -0.23 -1.36 2.92
C HIS A 98 -1.42 -1.27 3.88
N LEU A 99 -2.52 -1.99 3.59
CA LEU A 99 -3.71 -2.04 4.42
C LEU A 99 -3.53 -2.93 5.66
N PRO A 100 -4.23 -2.62 6.76
CA PRO A 100 -4.32 -3.52 7.90
C PRO A 100 -5.09 -4.78 7.54
N PHE A 101 -4.91 -5.82 8.33
CA PHE A 101 -5.50 -7.14 8.07
C PHE A 101 -7.05 -7.14 8.09
N ASP A 102 -7.66 -6.27 8.90
CA ASP A 102 -9.10 -6.09 9.02
C ASP A 102 -9.71 -5.28 7.86
N ALA A 103 -8.89 -4.59 7.05
CA ALA A 103 -9.33 -3.85 5.86
C ALA A 103 -9.03 -4.58 4.54
N LEU A 104 -8.49 -5.80 4.59
CA LEU A 104 -8.29 -6.64 3.41
C LEU A 104 -9.34 -7.76 3.34
N PRO A 105 -10.00 -7.96 2.18
CA PRO A 105 -10.83 -9.12 1.95
C PRO A 105 -9.98 -10.39 1.79
N HIS A 106 -10.47 -11.49 2.35
CA HIS A 106 -9.78 -12.78 2.33
C HIS A 106 -10.49 -13.78 1.44
N PHE A 107 -9.74 -14.34 0.50
CA PHE A 107 -10.26 -15.29 -0.48
C PHE A 107 -9.64 -16.67 -0.32
N GLU A 108 -10.39 -17.69 -0.70
CA GLU A 108 -9.95 -19.08 -0.69
C GLU A 108 -8.79 -19.29 -1.67
N GLY A 109 -7.74 -19.99 -1.23
CA GLY A 109 -6.55 -20.29 -2.04
C GLY A 109 -5.49 -19.18 -2.10
N VAL A 110 -5.90 -17.92 -1.89
CA VAL A 110 -4.99 -16.75 -1.87
C VAL A 110 -4.07 -16.83 -0.66
N LYS A 111 -2.78 -16.59 -0.88
CA LYS A 111 -1.78 -16.52 0.20
C LYS A 111 -1.60 -15.08 0.65
N TYR A 112 -1.59 -14.83 1.96
CA TYR A 112 -1.34 -13.51 2.54
C TYR A 112 -0.02 -13.57 3.30
N ILE A 113 0.95 -12.74 2.91
CA ILE A 113 2.27 -12.62 3.55
C ILE A 113 2.34 -11.27 4.21
N HIS A 114 2.61 -11.29 5.51
CA HIS A 114 2.84 -10.09 6.30
C HIS A 114 4.26 -10.08 6.86
N VAL A 115 4.87 -8.89 6.90
CA VAL A 115 6.20 -8.65 7.46
C VAL A 115 6.14 -7.41 8.33
N ALA A 116 6.48 -7.60 9.60
CA ALA A 116 6.61 -6.54 10.57
C ALA A 116 8.08 -6.12 10.75
N ARG A 117 8.29 -4.89 11.19
CA ARG A 117 9.58 -4.30 11.59
C ARG A 117 9.35 -3.50 12.86
N ASP A 118 10.37 -3.31 13.69
CA ASP A 118 10.30 -2.36 14.80
C ASP A 118 9.74 -1.01 14.31
N GLY A 119 8.66 -0.55 14.95
CA GLY A 119 7.94 0.65 14.52
C GLY A 119 8.82 1.90 14.47
N ARG A 120 9.80 2.03 15.37
CA ARG A 120 10.70 3.19 15.41
C ARG A 120 11.60 3.24 14.17
N ASP A 121 12.11 2.08 13.76
CA ASP A 121 12.90 1.96 12.54
C ASP A 121 12.05 2.18 11.28
N ALA A 122 10.80 1.70 11.29
CA ALA A 122 9.85 1.94 10.22
C ALA A 122 9.55 3.45 10.09
N ALA A 123 9.31 4.14 11.21
CA ALA A 123 9.08 5.58 11.26
C ALA A 123 10.24 6.38 10.65
N MET A 124 11.47 6.11 11.08
CA MET A 124 12.66 6.79 10.53
C MET A 124 12.88 6.48 9.04
N SER A 125 12.61 5.24 8.62
CA SER A 125 12.66 4.89 7.20
C SER A 125 11.57 5.58 6.39
N PHE A 126 10.42 5.84 7.00
CA PHE A 126 9.30 6.51 6.35
C PHE A 126 9.51 8.01 6.23
N PHE A 127 10.04 8.64 7.28
CA PHE A 127 10.57 10.01 7.21
C PHE A 127 11.51 10.16 6.01
N ASN A 128 12.60 9.38 5.97
CA ASN A 128 13.57 9.45 4.87
C ASN A 128 12.94 9.21 3.49
N HIS A 129 11.92 8.35 3.40
CA HIS A 129 11.22 8.14 2.14
C HIS A 129 10.42 9.38 1.71
N LYS A 130 9.69 10.01 2.62
CA LYS A 130 8.88 11.19 2.35
C LYS A 130 9.73 12.44 2.07
N SER A 131 10.78 12.67 2.86
CA SER A 131 11.68 13.82 2.69
C SER A 131 12.40 13.85 1.34
N ASN A 132 12.44 12.71 0.64
CA ASN A 132 13.02 12.56 -0.70
C ASN A 132 11.97 12.48 -1.82
N TYR A 133 10.71 12.84 -1.56
CA TYR A 133 9.72 12.96 -2.63
C TYR A 133 10.13 14.05 -3.62
N THR A 134 10.02 13.72 -4.91
CA THR A 134 10.29 14.67 -5.99
C THR A 134 9.19 15.72 -6.06
N ILE A 135 9.48 16.85 -6.69
CA ILE A 135 8.50 17.93 -6.89
C ILE A 135 7.27 17.40 -7.66
N GLU A 136 7.48 16.53 -8.64
CA GLU A 136 6.41 15.92 -9.43
C GLU A 136 5.55 14.98 -8.57
N SER A 137 6.19 14.21 -7.68
CA SER A 137 5.47 13.34 -6.75
C SER A 137 4.62 14.14 -5.77
N ILE A 138 5.16 15.26 -5.24
CA ILE A 138 4.45 16.17 -4.34
C ILE A 138 3.27 16.82 -5.07
N ALA A 139 3.49 17.36 -6.27
CA ALA A 139 2.43 17.98 -7.08
C ALA A 139 1.30 16.98 -7.38
N ARG A 140 1.64 15.73 -7.69
CA ARG A 140 0.64 14.68 -7.91
C ARG A 140 -0.12 14.33 -6.64
N TRP A 141 0.56 14.26 -5.48
CA TRP A 141 -0.10 14.04 -4.20
C TRP A 141 -1.10 15.15 -3.85
N ILE A 142 -0.71 16.40 -4.09
CA ILE A 142 -1.56 17.58 -3.93
C ILE A 142 -2.80 17.47 -4.83
N GLU A 143 -2.63 17.13 -6.10
CA GLU A 143 -3.75 16.98 -7.05
C GLU A 143 -4.75 15.89 -6.59
N ILE A 144 -4.24 14.72 -6.22
CA ILE A 144 -5.07 13.59 -5.73
C ILE A 144 -5.79 13.97 -4.45
N SER A 145 -5.11 14.69 -3.57
CA SER A 145 -5.64 15.18 -2.31
C SER A 145 -6.77 16.18 -2.53
N ASN A 146 -6.55 17.18 -3.38
CA ASN A 146 -7.51 18.25 -3.67
C ASN A 146 -8.74 17.78 -4.47
N SER A 147 -8.60 16.70 -5.23
CA SER A 147 -9.75 16.07 -5.91
C SER A 147 -10.63 15.24 -4.97
N ASP A 148 -10.18 14.98 -3.74
CA ASP A 148 -10.93 14.21 -2.74
C ASP A 148 -11.64 15.16 -1.75
N PRO A 149 -12.99 15.13 -1.65
CA PRO A 149 -13.73 15.97 -0.72
C PRO A 149 -13.32 15.81 0.75
N LYS A 150 -12.74 14.66 1.13
CA LYS A 150 -12.23 14.42 2.49
C LYS A 150 -10.91 15.16 2.76
N PHE A 151 -10.08 15.39 1.73
CA PHE A 151 -8.68 15.80 1.88
C PHE A 151 -8.34 17.13 1.19
N GLY A 152 -9.27 17.73 0.46
CA GLY A 152 -9.03 18.97 -0.28
C GLY A 152 -8.83 20.20 0.62
N ASP A 153 -7.57 20.47 0.94
CA ASP A 153 -7.13 21.49 1.88
C ASP A 153 -6.23 22.56 1.24
N GLY A 154 -6.24 22.66 -0.09
CA GLY A 154 -5.60 23.74 -0.83
C GLY A 154 -4.08 23.80 -0.68
N ASP A 155 -3.45 22.63 -0.54
CA ASP A 155 -1.99 22.41 -0.49
C ASP A 155 -1.36 22.61 0.90
N SER A 156 -2.17 22.68 1.95
CA SER A 156 -1.67 22.88 3.32
C SER A 156 -0.99 21.65 3.93
N TYR A 157 -1.17 20.45 3.34
CA TYR A 157 -0.54 19.22 3.83
C TYR A 157 0.95 19.11 3.44
N ASP A 158 1.82 18.87 4.43
CA ASP A 158 3.23 18.60 4.20
C ASP A 158 3.50 17.13 3.81
N PHE A 159 3.66 16.89 2.52
CA PHE A 159 4.03 15.60 1.95
C PHE A 159 5.53 15.26 2.08
N SER A 160 6.41 16.23 2.36
CA SER A 160 7.86 16.06 2.39
C SER A 160 8.48 16.70 3.63
N PRO A 161 8.22 16.13 4.83
CA PRO A 161 8.67 16.70 6.09
C PRO A 161 10.19 16.77 6.14
N GLN A 162 10.69 17.86 6.71
CA GLN A 162 12.14 18.11 6.87
C GLN A 162 12.60 18.01 8.33
N ASP A 163 11.67 17.95 9.29
CA ASP A 163 11.95 17.77 10.71
C ASP A 163 11.63 16.32 11.14
N PRO A 164 12.66 15.49 11.43
CA PRO A 164 12.46 14.11 11.85
C PRO A 164 11.82 13.97 13.23
N ALA A 165 12.05 14.91 14.16
CA ALA A 165 11.49 14.85 15.51
C ALA A 165 9.99 15.18 15.47
N ALA A 166 9.61 16.24 14.75
CA ALA A 166 8.21 16.58 14.53
C ALA A 166 7.47 15.46 13.77
N HIS A 167 8.10 14.87 12.75
CA HIS A 167 7.54 13.71 12.03
C HIS A 167 7.33 12.51 12.96
N PHE A 168 8.32 12.19 13.80
CA PHE A 168 8.21 11.06 14.73
C PHE A 168 7.13 11.30 15.79
N ALA A 169 7.06 12.49 16.40
CA ALA A 169 6.00 12.82 17.35
C ALA A 169 4.61 12.71 16.72
N LYS A 170 4.45 13.21 15.49
CA LYS A 170 3.23 13.07 14.69
C LYS A 170 2.90 11.61 14.35
N TRP A 171 3.92 10.78 14.11
CA TRP A 171 3.77 9.35 13.84
C TRP A 171 3.31 8.57 15.08
N VAL A 172 3.74 8.97 16.29
CA VAL A 172 3.29 8.34 17.56
C VAL A 172 1.91 8.83 17.99
N ASP A 173 1.72 10.15 18.05
CA ASP A 173 0.60 10.81 18.77
C ASP A 173 -0.42 11.47 17.84
N GLY A 174 -0.22 11.42 16.52
CA GLY A 174 -1.10 12.07 15.56
C GLY A 174 -2.49 11.45 15.51
N PRO A 175 -3.57 12.23 15.30
CA PRO A 175 -4.92 11.70 15.14
C PRO A 175 -5.00 10.75 13.93
N GLU A 176 -5.56 9.55 14.17
CA GLU A 176 -5.59 8.42 13.22
C GLU A 176 -6.32 8.74 11.89
N ASP A 177 -7.34 9.62 11.92
CA ASP A 177 -8.25 9.89 10.78
C ASP A 177 -8.06 11.28 10.13
N ASP A 178 -7.61 12.30 10.88
CA ASP A 178 -7.58 13.69 10.37
C ASP A 178 -6.43 13.96 9.38
N GLN A 179 -5.36 13.17 9.42
CA GLN A 179 -4.13 13.53 8.69
C GLN A 179 -4.03 12.87 7.32
N GLY A 180 -4.83 11.82 7.07
CA GLY A 180 -4.83 11.12 5.81
C GLY A 180 -3.46 10.54 5.42
N ASP A 181 -2.55 10.30 6.36
CA ASP A 181 -1.23 9.76 6.07
C ASP A 181 -1.03 8.43 6.81
N PRO A 182 -0.56 7.36 6.14
CA PRO A 182 -0.25 6.11 6.82
C PRO A 182 0.81 6.24 7.94
N ALA A 183 1.52 7.36 8.04
CA ALA A 183 2.42 7.66 9.14
C ALA A 183 1.72 7.61 10.51
N ALA A 184 0.51 8.14 10.67
CA ALA A 184 -0.11 8.30 11.98
C ALA A 184 -0.60 6.97 12.62
N GLY A 185 -0.38 5.83 11.95
CA GLY A 185 -1.16 4.62 12.22
C GLY A 185 -0.37 3.34 12.42
N TYR A 186 0.95 3.31 12.68
CA TYR A 186 1.66 2.02 12.82
C TYR A 186 0.96 1.08 13.81
N PHE A 187 0.66 1.57 15.02
CA PHE A 187 -0.05 0.78 16.04
C PHE A 187 -1.52 0.53 15.73
N VAL A 188 -2.10 1.19 14.74
CA VAL A 188 -3.49 1.01 14.26
C VAL A 188 -3.54 0.01 13.12
N MET A 189 -2.48 -0.01 12.33
CA MET A 189 -2.33 -0.81 11.13
C MET A 189 -1.81 -2.21 11.47
N GLU A 190 -1.07 -2.33 12.57
CA GLU A 190 -0.49 -3.57 13.10
C GLU A 190 -1.29 -4.14 14.30
N LYS A 191 -2.58 -3.79 14.45
CA LYS A 191 -3.48 -4.39 15.47
C LYS A 191 -3.96 -5.78 15.09
#